data_AF-A0A953ECU1-F1
#
_entry.id   AF-A0A953ECU1-F1
#
_cell.length_a   1.000
_cell.length_b   1.000
_cell.length_c   1.000
_cell.angle_alpha   90.00
_cell.angle_beta   90.00
_cell.angle_gamma   90.00
#
_symmetry.space_group_name_H-M   'P 1'
#
loop_
_entity.id
_entity.type
_entity.pdbx_description
1 polymer ?
#
loop_
_entity_poly.entity_id
_entity_poly.type
_entity_poly.pdbx_seq_one_letter_code
_entity_poly.pdbx_strand_id
1 'polypeptide(L)'
;MPFDEPPSPAGPIGAFIALCGKAAWSERLSHLGSQVQSGSALGRAAQQRHALELALARLGDRKALAGASKAERHLHALAQEAVRLADSLSPAPRARLRQEILAGLSGQGTLIPLFHRLRTAALLRSRGFEVHFDGLIEGAPHDLRVERAGVRAEVACETISAEEGRRLHRGDWYALVDRINPELQTWLAAHPGRYLLKMTLPEGLAGPDQMAELHRRISALLATEKRQDAGAQAVLKLDPLVLAGAQAEDRATGLPARLRAQFGPEAHLAVTTEAGSGSVFVMAARSSQEDEIAAAVCRRLALAAERRLSGREPGILAVFLEDLDRAEWR
;
A
#
# COMPACT_ATOMS: atom_id res chain seq x y z
N MET A 1 -38.20 -20.12 15.57
CA MET A 1 -38.81 -20.16 14.23
C MET A 1 -40.02 -19.22 14.22
N PRO A 2 -40.33 -18.48 13.14
CA PRO A 2 -39.57 -18.34 11.89
C PRO A 2 -39.43 -16.87 11.43
N PHE A 3 -38.23 -16.48 11.01
CA PHE A 3 -38.07 -15.60 9.87
C PHE A 3 -36.89 -16.16 9.09
N ASP A 4 -37.20 -17.14 8.25
CA ASP A 4 -36.40 -17.45 7.08
C ASP A 4 -36.50 -16.23 6.15
N GLU A 5 -35.66 -15.24 6.39
CA GLU A 5 -35.24 -14.37 5.31
C GLU A 5 -34.38 -15.22 4.37
N PRO A 6 -34.71 -15.32 3.08
CA PRO A 6 -33.88 -16.05 2.15
C PRO A 6 -32.48 -15.43 2.21
N PRO A 7 -31.41 -16.22 2.35
CA PRO A 7 -30.06 -15.68 2.26
C PRO A 7 -29.96 -14.91 0.95
N SER A 8 -29.42 -13.70 1.01
CA SER A 8 -29.12 -12.93 -0.20
C SER A 8 -28.49 -13.89 -1.22
N PRO A 9 -29.01 -13.97 -2.46
CA PRO A 9 -28.56 -14.96 -3.45
C PRO A 9 -27.07 -14.83 -3.77
N ALA A 10 -26.47 -13.69 -3.40
CA ALA A 10 -25.04 -13.50 -3.37
C ALA A 10 -24.53 -13.77 -1.95
N GLY A 11 -23.60 -14.71 -1.79
CA GLY A 11 -22.96 -15.02 -0.50
C GLY A 11 -22.34 -13.79 0.18
N PRO A 12 -21.71 -13.94 1.34
CA PRO A 12 -21.33 -12.80 2.19
C PRO A 12 -20.55 -11.66 1.52
N ILE A 13 -19.66 -12.00 0.59
CA ILE A 13 -18.94 -11.01 -0.24
C ILE A 13 -19.91 -10.23 -1.14
N GLY A 14 -20.86 -10.91 -1.76
CA GLY A 14 -21.90 -10.28 -2.57
C GLY A 14 -22.84 -9.38 -1.75
N ALA A 15 -23.17 -9.78 -0.53
CA ALA A 15 -23.91 -8.92 0.40
C ALA A 15 -23.10 -7.67 0.81
N PHE A 16 -21.79 -7.82 1.05
CA PHE A 16 -20.91 -6.68 1.29
C PHE A 16 -20.86 -5.74 0.07
N ILE A 17 -20.69 -6.28 -1.14
CA ILE A 17 -20.72 -5.51 -2.39
C ILE A 17 -22.05 -4.77 -2.57
N ALA A 18 -23.16 -5.35 -2.11
CA ALA A 18 -24.47 -4.69 -2.17
C ALA A 18 -24.53 -3.42 -1.29
N LEU A 19 -23.72 -3.31 -0.23
CA LEU A 19 -23.67 -2.13 0.64
C LEU A 19 -23.20 -0.87 -0.10
N CYS A 20 -22.26 -0.98 -1.05
CA CYS A 20 -21.83 0.11 -1.92
C CYS A 20 -22.51 0.12 -3.30
N GLY A 21 -23.07 -1.03 -3.71
CA GLY A 21 -23.72 -1.22 -4.99
C GLY A 21 -22.75 -1.76 -6.06
N LYS A 22 -23.28 -2.61 -6.93
CA LYS A 22 -22.49 -3.33 -7.95
C LYS A 22 -21.76 -2.41 -8.92
N ALA A 23 -22.32 -1.25 -9.25
CA ALA A 23 -21.72 -0.29 -10.18
C ALA A 23 -20.40 0.26 -9.64
N ALA A 24 -20.41 0.84 -8.44
CA ALA A 24 -19.22 1.39 -7.79
C ALA A 24 -18.13 0.32 -7.58
N TRP A 25 -18.53 -0.89 -7.18
CA TRP A 25 -17.61 -2.01 -7.06
C TRP A 25 -16.95 -2.40 -8.40
N SER A 26 -17.76 -2.50 -9.46
CA SER A 26 -17.25 -2.87 -10.80
C SER A 26 -16.35 -1.80 -11.39
N GLU A 27 -16.71 -0.52 -11.20
CA GLU A 27 -15.87 0.62 -11.59
C GLU A 27 -14.52 0.57 -10.88
N ARG A 28 -14.51 0.31 -9.57
CA ARG A 28 -13.27 0.12 -8.81
C ARG A 28 -12.41 -1.00 -9.37
N LEU A 29 -12.98 -2.19 -9.61
CA LEU A 29 -12.21 -3.31 -10.17
C LEU A 29 -11.70 -3.03 -11.58
N SER A 30 -12.46 -2.32 -12.40
CA SER A 30 -12.02 -1.88 -13.73
C SER A 30 -10.86 -0.89 -13.64
N HIS A 31 -10.91 0.05 -12.69
CA HIS A 31 -9.83 1.02 -12.46
C HIS A 31 -8.56 0.33 -11.97
N LEU A 32 -8.66 -0.59 -11.02
CA LEU A 32 -7.50 -1.39 -10.57
C LEU A 32 -6.97 -2.26 -11.71
N GLY A 33 -7.86 -2.87 -12.50
CA GLY A 33 -7.49 -3.69 -13.65
C GLY A 33 -6.72 -2.90 -14.72
N SER A 34 -7.09 -1.65 -15.00
CA SER A 34 -6.38 -0.82 -15.98
C SER A 34 -5.01 -0.34 -15.51
N GLN A 35 -4.81 -0.21 -14.18
CA GLN A 35 -3.52 0.12 -13.58
C GLN A 35 -2.55 -1.07 -13.56
N VAL A 36 -3.07 -2.29 -13.53
CA VAL A 36 -2.28 -3.53 -13.61
C VAL A 36 -1.96 -3.81 -15.08
N GLN A 37 -1.09 -2.98 -15.67
CA GLN A 37 -0.44 -3.36 -16.92
C GLN A 37 0.62 -4.42 -16.65
N SER A 38 0.67 -5.45 -17.49
CA SER A 38 1.63 -6.55 -17.34
C SER A 38 3.07 -6.02 -17.38
N GLY A 39 3.82 -6.20 -16.30
CA GLY A 39 5.23 -5.83 -16.18
C GLY A 39 5.52 -4.49 -15.49
N SER A 40 4.53 -3.60 -15.33
CA SER A 40 4.70 -2.30 -14.66
C SER A 40 5.00 -2.45 -13.16
N ALA A 41 5.99 -1.69 -12.67
CA ALA A 41 6.32 -1.61 -11.25
C ALA A 41 5.20 -0.89 -10.47
N LEU A 42 4.61 0.16 -11.06
CA LEU A 42 3.49 0.87 -10.49
C LEU A 42 2.25 -0.02 -10.37
N GLY A 43 1.99 -0.87 -11.38
CA GLY A 43 0.91 -1.85 -11.34
C GLY A 43 1.07 -2.87 -10.22
N ARG A 44 2.29 -3.35 -9.96
CA ARG A 44 2.58 -4.23 -8.81
C ARG A 44 2.37 -3.52 -7.46
N ALA A 45 2.77 -2.26 -7.37
CA ALA A 45 2.55 -1.46 -6.17
C ALA A 45 1.05 -1.23 -5.93
N ALA A 46 0.29 -0.92 -6.98
CA ALA A 46 -1.16 -0.79 -6.90
C ALA A 46 -1.83 -2.10 -6.46
N GLN A 47 -1.36 -3.26 -6.95
CA GLN A 47 -1.85 -4.56 -6.47
C GLN A 47 -1.62 -4.78 -4.97
N GLN A 48 -0.45 -4.37 -4.45
CA GLN A 48 -0.13 -4.50 -3.04
C GLN A 48 -0.99 -3.56 -2.19
N ARG A 49 -1.08 -2.29 -2.60
CA ARG A 49 -1.89 -1.27 -1.93
C ARG A 49 -3.37 -1.64 -1.86
N HIS A 50 -3.89 -2.21 -2.95
CA HIS A 50 -5.31 -2.58 -3.09
C HIS A 50 -5.54 -4.10 -2.96
N ALA A 51 -4.63 -4.79 -2.26
CA ALA A 51 -4.69 -6.24 -2.11
C ALA A 51 -5.98 -6.69 -1.42
N LEU A 52 -6.56 -5.88 -0.54
CA LEU A 52 -7.80 -6.19 0.16
C LEU A 52 -8.98 -6.24 -0.81
N GLU A 53 -9.16 -5.21 -1.64
CA GLU A 53 -10.22 -5.13 -2.65
C GLU A 53 -10.12 -6.28 -3.66
N LEU A 54 -8.89 -6.53 -4.15
CA LEU A 54 -8.61 -7.64 -5.06
C LEU A 54 -8.89 -9.01 -4.40
N ALA A 55 -8.54 -9.17 -3.13
CA ALA A 55 -8.84 -10.40 -2.38
C ALA A 55 -10.35 -10.58 -2.19
N LEU A 56 -11.10 -9.54 -1.83
CA LEU A 56 -12.56 -9.61 -1.71
C LEU A 56 -13.21 -9.96 -3.06
N ALA A 57 -12.76 -9.35 -4.16
CA ALA A 57 -13.25 -9.68 -5.50
C ALA A 57 -13.05 -11.16 -5.83
N ARG A 58 -11.85 -11.68 -5.53
CA ARG A 58 -11.52 -13.09 -5.73
C ARG A 58 -12.35 -14.01 -4.84
N LEU A 59 -12.59 -13.65 -3.58
CA LEU A 59 -13.36 -14.44 -2.61
C LEU A 59 -14.87 -14.45 -2.89
N GLY A 60 -15.34 -13.65 -3.85
CA GLY A 60 -16.70 -13.77 -4.40
C GLY A 60 -16.93 -15.08 -5.15
N ASP A 61 -15.87 -15.74 -5.64
CA ASP A 61 -15.91 -17.05 -6.28
C ASP A 61 -15.87 -18.19 -5.23
N ARG A 62 -16.81 -19.14 -5.33
CA ARG A 62 -16.92 -20.27 -4.37
C ARG A 62 -15.71 -21.19 -4.37
N LYS A 63 -15.09 -21.43 -5.52
CA LYS A 63 -13.88 -22.27 -5.65
C LYS A 63 -12.68 -21.56 -5.03
N ALA A 64 -12.56 -20.25 -5.25
CA ALA A 64 -11.51 -19.44 -4.63
C ALA A 64 -11.66 -19.40 -3.09
N LEU A 65 -12.90 -19.29 -2.59
CA LEU A 65 -13.19 -19.33 -1.15
C LEU A 65 -12.83 -20.68 -0.52
N ALA A 66 -13.12 -21.80 -1.20
CA ALA A 66 -12.76 -23.13 -0.71
C ALA A 66 -11.23 -23.30 -0.54
N GLY A 67 -10.44 -22.69 -1.43
CA GLY A 67 -8.98 -22.67 -1.36
C GLY A 67 -8.39 -21.47 -0.61
N ALA A 68 -9.19 -20.69 0.11
CA ALA A 68 -8.73 -19.45 0.74
C ALA A 68 -7.65 -19.72 1.80
N SER A 69 -6.68 -18.82 1.91
CA SER A 69 -5.71 -18.82 3.00
C SER A 69 -6.37 -18.44 4.34
N LYS A 70 -5.62 -18.60 5.45
CA LYS A 70 -6.10 -18.15 6.76
C LYS A 70 -6.39 -16.64 6.77
N ALA A 71 -5.53 -15.82 6.16
CA ALA A 71 -5.72 -14.37 6.10
C ALA A 71 -7.00 -14.00 5.34
N GLU A 72 -7.24 -14.66 4.20
CA GLU A 72 -8.42 -14.41 3.36
C GLU A 72 -9.73 -14.84 4.02
N ARG A 73 -9.72 -15.94 4.78
CA ARG A 73 -10.86 -16.30 5.63
C ARG A 73 -11.18 -15.23 6.69
N HIS A 74 -10.16 -14.57 7.25
CA HIS A 74 -10.40 -13.44 8.16
C HIS A 74 -10.99 -12.24 7.41
N LEU A 75 -10.49 -11.90 6.22
CA LEU A 75 -11.08 -10.83 5.40
C LEU A 75 -12.54 -11.12 5.07
N HIS A 76 -12.87 -12.36 4.70
CA HIS A 76 -14.24 -12.80 4.47
C HIS A 76 -15.12 -12.63 5.72
N ALA A 77 -14.62 -13.00 6.91
CA ALA A 77 -15.33 -12.82 8.17
C ALA A 77 -15.54 -11.33 8.53
N LEU A 78 -14.58 -10.46 8.21
CA LEU A 78 -14.72 -9.01 8.40
C LEU A 78 -15.74 -8.41 7.42
N ALA A 79 -15.80 -8.89 6.17
CA ALA A 79 -16.84 -8.49 5.23
C ALA A 79 -18.24 -8.91 5.71
N GLN A 80 -18.37 -10.11 6.28
CA GLN A 80 -19.61 -10.54 6.98
C GLN A 80 -19.97 -9.61 8.14
N GLU A 81 -18.98 -9.22 8.95
CA GLU A 81 -19.18 -8.30 10.06
C GLU A 81 -19.69 -6.93 9.60
N ALA A 82 -19.15 -6.40 8.50
CA ALA A 82 -19.62 -5.15 7.92
C ALA A 82 -21.10 -5.21 7.50
N VAL A 83 -21.54 -6.34 6.93
CA VAL A 83 -22.95 -6.57 6.56
C VAL A 83 -23.83 -6.63 7.81
N ARG A 84 -23.46 -7.43 8.81
CA ARG A 84 -24.20 -7.52 10.08
C ARG A 84 -24.30 -6.18 10.78
N LEU A 85 -23.21 -5.41 10.79
CA LEU A 85 -23.20 -4.04 11.28
C LEU A 85 -24.21 -3.20 10.51
N ALA A 86 -24.14 -3.17 9.17
CA ALA A 86 -25.07 -2.40 8.34
C ALA A 86 -26.55 -2.73 8.60
N ASP A 87 -26.87 -4.01 8.82
CA ASP A 87 -28.24 -4.47 9.07
C ASP A 87 -28.74 -4.10 10.48
N SER A 88 -27.83 -3.94 11.45
CA SER A 88 -28.16 -3.48 12.80
C SER A 88 -28.34 -1.96 12.94
N LEU A 89 -27.89 -1.19 11.95
CA LEU A 89 -27.87 0.27 12.00
C LEU A 89 -29.20 0.88 11.54
N SER A 90 -29.57 1.99 12.17
CA SER A 90 -30.64 2.86 11.66
C SER A 90 -30.23 3.54 10.34
N PRO A 91 -31.18 4.13 9.57
CA PRO A 91 -30.90 4.60 8.22
C PRO A 91 -29.74 5.60 8.08
N ALA A 92 -29.62 6.54 9.02
CA ALA A 92 -28.58 7.58 8.96
C ALA A 92 -27.15 7.02 9.19
N PRO A 93 -26.85 6.29 10.28
CA PRO A 93 -25.58 5.59 10.44
C PRO A 93 -25.28 4.58 9.32
N ARG A 94 -26.29 3.87 8.80
CA ARG A 94 -26.12 2.98 7.65
C ARG A 94 -25.67 3.73 6.40
N ALA A 95 -26.21 4.93 6.17
CA ALA A 95 -25.78 5.79 5.07
C ALA A 95 -24.33 6.27 5.24
N ARG A 96 -23.90 6.60 6.46
CA ARG A 96 -22.49 6.94 6.76
C ARG A 96 -21.55 5.78 6.47
N LEU A 97 -21.92 4.55 6.87
CA LEU A 97 -21.13 3.35 6.58
C LEU A 97 -20.98 3.16 5.07
N ARG A 98 -22.07 3.32 4.32
CA ARG A 98 -22.03 3.27 2.86
C ARG A 98 -21.11 4.34 2.27
N GLN A 99 -21.14 5.57 2.80
CA GLN A 99 -20.24 6.64 2.36
C GLN A 99 -18.76 6.31 2.63
N GLU A 100 -18.43 5.74 3.80
CA GLU A 100 -17.07 5.29 4.11
C GLU A 100 -16.60 4.20 3.13
N ILE A 101 -17.46 3.24 2.80
CA ILE A 101 -17.13 2.21 1.79
C ILE A 101 -16.90 2.87 0.43
N LEU A 102 -17.78 3.77 -0.01
CA LEU A 102 -17.64 4.46 -1.30
C LEU A 102 -16.35 5.30 -1.37
N ALA A 103 -16.01 6.01 -0.30
CA ALA A 103 -14.75 6.74 -0.19
C ALA A 103 -13.53 5.81 -0.34
N GLY A 104 -13.56 4.65 0.31
CA GLY A 104 -12.50 3.64 0.18
C GLY A 104 -12.40 2.99 -1.22
N LEU A 105 -13.45 3.08 -2.04
CA LEU A 105 -13.46 2.58 -3.42
C LEU A 105 -13.10 3.66 -4.46
N SER A 106 -12.86 4.90 -4.04
CA SER A 106 -12.67 6.05 -4.93
C SER A 106 -11.21 6.50 -4.97
N GLY A 107 -10.70 6.82 -6.17
CA GLY A 107 -9.33 7.31 -6.36
C GLY A 107 -8.27 6.41 -5.71
N GLN A 108 -7.40 7.02 -4.89
CA GLN A 108 -6.34 6.34 -4.13
C GLN A 108 -6.80 5.80 -2.76
N GLY A 109 -8.09 5.93 -2.44
CA GLY A 109 -8.69 5.38 -1.23
C GLY A 109 -8.55 3.85 -1.16
N THR A 110 -8.65 3.31 0.04
CA THR A 110 -8.65 1.87 0.29
C THR A 110 -9.74 1.49 1.28
N LEU A 111 -10.13 0.22 1.31
CA LEU A 111 -11.01 -0.32 2.35
C LEU A 111 -10.29 -0.65 3.66
N ILE A 112 -8.96 -0.43 3.75
CA ILE A 112 -8.16 -0.75 4.93
C ILE A 112 -8.67 -0.05 6.19
N PRO A 113 -9.00 1.25 6.20
CA PRO A 113 -9.47 1.92 7.42
C PRO A 113 -10.72 1.26 8.02
N LEU A 114 -11.71 0.93 7.18
CA LEU A 114 -12.92 0.22 7.62
C LEU A 114 -12.59 -1.18 8.14
N PHE A 115 -11.78 -1.94 7.40
CA PHE A 115 -11.44 -3.31 7.80
C PHE A 115 -10.57 -3.35 9.07
N HIS A 116 -9.70 -2.37 9.26
CA HIS A 116 -8.93 -2.20 10.49
C HIS A 116 -9.84 -1.89 11.68
N ARG A 117 -10.83 -1.01 11.51
CA ARG A 117 -11.86 -0.74 12.55
C ARG A 117 -12.64 -2.00 12.91
N LEU A 118 -13.14 -2.75 11.92
CA LEU A 118 -13.87 -4.00 12.13
C LEU A 118 -13.01 -5.06 12.81
N ARG A 119 -11.74 -5.19 12.39
CA ARG A 119 -10.77 -6.11 13.00
C ARG A 119 -10.50 -5.74 14.45
N THR A 120 -10.35 -4.45 14.74
CA THR A 120 -10.13 -3.93 16.10
C THR A 120 -11.34 -4.23 16.99
N ALA A 121 -12.56 -3.98 16.50
CA ALA A 121 -13.79 -4.32 17.19
C ALA A 121 -13.90 -5.83 17.47
N ALA A 122 -13.63 -6.68 16.47
CA ALA A 122 -13.66 -8.14 16.64
C ALA A 122 -12.64 -8.62 17.67
N LEU A 123 -11.43 -8.05 17.66
CA LEU A 123 -10.38 -8.37 18.64
C LEU A 123 -10.79 -7.96 20.06
N LEU A 124 -11.37 -6.79 20.24
CA LEU A 124 -11.85 -6.31 21.54
C LEU A 124 -13.00 -7.18 22.07
N ARG A 125 -13.96 -7.54 21.22
CA ARG A 125 -15.03 -8.50 21.58
C ARG A 125 -14.48 -9.85 22.00
N SER A 126 -13.48 -10.37 21.29
CA SER A 126 -12.83 -11.65 21.65
C SER A 126 -12.15 -11.61 23.03
N ARG A 127 -11.86 -10.41 23.54
CA ARG A 127 -11.30 -10.17 24.88
C ARG A 127 -12.36 -9.83 25.93
N GLY A 128 -13.64 -9.99 25.60
CA GLY A 128 -14.77 -9.80 26.52
C GLY A 128 -15.17 -8.33 26.71
N PHE A 129 -14.83 -7.45 25.78
CA PHE A 129 -15.37 -6.09 25.77
C PHE A 129 -16.69 -6.03 25.01
N GLU A 130 -17.64 -5.28 25.54
CA GLU A 130 -18.75 -4.74 24.76
C GLU A 130 -18.21 -3.64 23.85
N VAL A 131 -18.65 -3.59 22.60
CA VAL A 131 -18.10 -2.69 21.58
C VAL A 131 -19.22 -1.97 20.85
N HIS A 132 -19.19 -0.65 20.91
CA HIS A 132 -20.10 0.27 20.25
C HIS A 132 -19.36 1.07 19.18
N PHE A 133 -19.98 1.27 18.01
CA PHE A 133 -19.41 2.04 16.90
C PHE A 133 -19.85 3.51 16.98
N ASP A 134 -19.49 4.18 18.07
CA ASP A 134 -19.97 5.54 18.38
C ASP A 134 -19.62 6.56 17.28
N GLY A 135 -18.46 6.41 16.62
CA GLY A 135 -18.10 7.25 15.47
C GLY A 135 -19.07 7.13 14.30
N LEU A 136 -19.64 5.93 14.10
CA LEU A 136 -20.60 5.67 13.03
C LEU A 136 -22.03 6.02 13.45
N ILE A 137 -22.41 5.66 14.68
CA ILE A 137 -23.78 5.80 15.21
C ILE A 137 -24.05 7.24 15.62
N GLU A 138 -23.19 7.80 16.45
CA GLU A 138 -23.36 9.10 17.10
C GLU A 138 -22.57 10.21 16.40
N GLY A 139 -21.64 9.85 15.51
CA GLY A 139 -20.72 10.82 14.90
C GLY A 139 -19.63 11.28 15.88
N ALA A 140 -19.29 10.42 16.86
CA ALA A 140 -18.22 10.70 17.80
C ALA A 140 -16.86 10.86 17.08
N PRO A 141 -15.92 11.64 17.66
CA PRO A 141 -14.60 11.82 17.07
C PRO A 141 -13.76 10.52 17.10
N HIS A 142 -14.00 9.61 18.07
CA HIS A 142 -13.42 8.26 18.11
C HIS A 142 -14.27 7.26 17.33
N ASP A 143 -13.69 6.13 16.93
CA ASP A 143 -14.39 5.14 16.11
C ASP A 143 -15.26 4.20 16.95
N LEU A 144 -14.71 3.73 18.07
CA LEU A 144 -15.36 2.76 18.96
C LEU A 144 -15.35 3.26 20.40
N ARG A 145 -16.41 2.93 21.14
CA ARG A 145 -16.40 2.92 22.60
C ARG A 145 -16.46 1.48 23.07
N VAL A 146 -15.60 1.13 24.02
CA VAL A 146 -15.55 -0.21 24.59
C VAL A 146 -15.79 -0.20 26.08
N GLU A 147 -16.50 -1.22 26.57
CA GLU A 147 -16.82 -1.35 27.99
C GLU A 147 -16.52 -2.76 28.49
N ARG A 148 -15.93 -2.85 29.69
CA ARG A 148 -15.77 -4.11 30.41
C ARG A 148 -15.78 -3.86 31.90
N ALA A 149 -16.62 -4.60 32.63
CA ALA A 149 -16.77 -4.48 34.08
C ALA A 149 -17.04 -3.02 34.54
N GLY A 150 -17.87 -2.29 33.79
CA GLY A 150 -18.24 -0.90 34.08
C GLY A 150 -17.18 0.16 33.75
N VAL A 151 -15.99 -0.25 33.25
CA VAL A 151 -14.95 0.67 32.79
C VAL A 151 -15.08 0.87 31.29
N ARG A 152 -15.14 2.13 30.87
CA ARG A 152 -15.22 2.55 29.47
C ARG A 152 -13.89 3.07 28.95
N ALA A 153 -13.67 2.91 27.66
CA ALA A 153 -12.54 3.48 26.94
C ALA A 153 -12.95 3.86 25.51
N GLU A 154 -12.33 4.91 25.00
CA GLU A 154 -12.46 5.37 23.62
C GLU A 154 -11.36 4.77 22.76
N VAL A 155 -11.70 4.33 21.55
CA VAL A 155 -10.74 3.76 20.59
C VAL A 155 -10.83 4.52 19.27
N ALA A 156 -9.73 5.16 18.90
CA ALA A 156 -9.54 5.73 17.56
C ALA A 156 -8.65 4.80 16.74
N CYS A 157 -9.17 4.36 15.59
CA CYS A 157 -8.48 3.51 14.64
C CYS A 157 -7.79 4.37 13.58
N GLU A 158 -6.46 4.42 13.60
CA GLU A 158 -5.67 5.16 12.62
C GLU A 158 -5.02 4.21 11.62
N THR A 159 -5.06 4.59 10.36
CA THR A 159 -4.29 3.97 9.28
C THR A 159 -3.26 5.00 8.82
N ILE A 160 -1.98 4.64 8.88
CA ILE A 160 -0.86 5.57 8.62
C ILE A 160 0.03 4.91 7.58
N SER A 161 0.31 5.61 6.48
CA SER A 161 1.26 5.11 5.48
C SER A 161 2.68 5.43 5.92
N ALA A 162 3.57 4.45 5.80
CA ALA A 162 5.00 4.66 6.01
C ALA A 162 5.59 5.70 5.05
N GLU A 163 4.94 5.94 3.90
CA GLU A 163 5.35 6.97 2.93
C GLU A 163 5.39 8.37 3.56
N GLU A 164 4.59 8.67 4.61
CA GLU A 164 4.60 9.98 5.29
C GLU A 164 5.97 10.35 5.90
N GLY A 165 6.83 9.36 6.16
CA GLY A 165 8.19 9.58 6.64
C GLY A 165 9.29 9.29 5.63
N ARG A 166 8.96 8.89 4.39
CA ARG A 166 9.97 8.58 3.39
C ARG A 166 10.44 9.82 2.65
N ARG A 167 11.73 9.87 2.36
CA ARG A 167 12.30 10.90 1.47
C ARG A 167 12.10 10.55 0.01
N LEU A 168 12.09 9.26 -0.32
CA LEU A 168 11.82 8.75 -1.65
C LEU A 168 10.55 7.91 -1.61
N HIS A 169 9.44 8.48 -2.09
CA HIS A 169 8.18 7.74 -2.12
C HIS A 169 8.28 6.56 -3.10
N ARG A 170 7.76 5.40 -2.70
CA ARG A 170 7.75 4.18 -3.51
C ARG A 170 6.93 4.36 -4.79
N GLY A 171 5.77 5.02 -4.68
CA GLY A 171 4.91 5.31 -5.83
C GLY A 171 5.62 6.15 -6.88
N ASP A 172 6.29 7.21 -6.44
CA ASP A 172 7.10 8.09 -7.30
C ASP A 172 8.24 7.30 -7.94
N TRP A 173 9.00 6.54 -7.16
CA TRP A 173 10.04 5.66 -7.70
C TRP A 173 9.54 4.71 -8.79
N TYR A 174 8.40 4.05 -8.56
CA TYR A 174 7.85 3.13 -9.55
C TYR A 174 7.34 3.84 -10.80
N ALA A 175 6.76 5.03 -10.67
CA ALA A 175 6.39 5.86 -11.81
C ALA A 175 7.61 6.28 -12.64
N LEU A 176 8.74 6.61 -11.99
CA LEU A 176 10.01 6.86 -12.68
C LEU A 176 10.45 5.63 -13.48
N VAL A 177 10.52 4.48 -12.82
CA VAL A 177 11.01 3.24 -13.41
C VAL A 177 10.19 2.87 -14.64
N ASP A 178 8.86 2.90 -14.53
CA ASP A 178 7.99 2.57 -15.65
C ASP A 178 8.13 3.55 -16.81
N ARG A 179 8.37 4.84 -16.52
CA ARG A 179 8.57 5.87 -17.53
C ARG A 179 9.88 5.71 -18.31
N ILE A 180 10.97 5.33 -17.63
CA ILE A 180 12.30 5.19 -18.25
C ILE A 180 12.50 3.81 -18.88
N ASN A 181 11.80 2.77 -18.40
CA ASN A 181 12.04 1.39 -18.83
C ASN A 181 12.04 1.17 -20.36
N PRO A 182 11.16 1.77 -21.18
CA PRO A 182 11.23 1.64 -22.64
C PRO A 182 12.53 2.19 -23.25
N GLU A 183 13.02 3.32 -22.72
CA GLU A 183 14.30 3.91 -23.13
C GLU A 183 15.47 3.03 -22.70
N LEU A 184 15.44 2.50 -21.47
CA LEU A 184 16.47 1.57 -20.99
C LEU A 184 16.55 0.30 -21.81
N GLN A 185 15.42 -0.27 -22.21
CA GLN A 185 15.39 -1.46 -23.08
C GLN A 185 16.01 -1.16 -24.44
N THR A 186 15.66 -0.01 -25.04
CA THR A 186 16.24 0.43 -26.32
C THR A 186 17.75 0.66 -26.19
N TRP A 187 18.17 1.33 -25.12
CA TRP A 187 19.57 1.63 -24.86
C TRP A 187 20.40 0.37 -24.59
N LEU A 188 19.88 -0.58 -23.79
CA LEU A 188 20.55 -1.86 -23.51
C LEU A 188 20.73 -2.72 -24.76
N ALA A 189 19.75 -2.73 -25.66
CA ALA A 189 19.86 -3.46 -26.93
C ALA A 189 20.98 -2.89 -27.82
N ALA A 190 21.21 -1.57 -27.77
CA ALA A 190 22.31 -0.92 -28.49
C ALA A 190 23.65 -1.03 -27.75
N HIS A 191 23.63 -1.20 -26.43
CA HIS A 191 24.82 -1.26 -25.57
C HIS A 191 24.79 -2.52 -24.69
N PRO A 192 25.10 -3.71 -25.24
CA PRO A 192 25.09 -4.94 -24.45
C PRO A 192 26.12 -4.89 -23.32
N GLY A 193 25.69 -5.19 -22.10
CA GLY A 193 26.55 -5.10 -20.94
C GLY A 193 25.82 -5.07 -19.60
N ARG A 194 26.59 -4.83 -18.53
CA ARG A 194 26.08 -4.76 -17.16
C ARG A 194 26.35 -3.37 -16.60
N TYR A 195 25.29 -2.64 -16.31
CA TYR A 195 25.35 -1.22 -15.94
C TYR A 195 24.61 -0.95 -14.64
N LEU A 196 25.08 0.08 -13.94
CA LEU A 196 24.53 0.55 -12.68
C LEU A 196 24.42 2.08 -12.73
N LEU A 197 23.19 2.57 -12.75
CA LEU A 197 22.87 3.98 -12.54
C LEU A 197 22.63 4.23 -11.06
N LYS A 198 23.60 4.83 -10.38
CA LYS A 198 23.46 5.33 -9.00
C LYS A 198 22.88 6.74 -9.05
N MET A 199 21.88 6.96 -8.21
CA MET A 199 21.16 8.23 -8.10
C MET A 199 21.17 8.65 -6.63
N THR A 200 21.77 9.79 -6.35
CA THR A 200 21.71 10.42 -5.03
C THR A 200 20.83 11.65 -5.13
N LEU A 201 19.76 11.67 -4.34
CA LEU A 201 18.71 12.70 -4.37
C LEU A 201 18.76 13.47 -3.05
N PRO A 202 19.40 14.65 -2.98
CA PRO A 202 19.64 15.35 -1.70
C PRO A 202 18.38 15.65 -0.89
N GLU A 203 17.29 15.99 -1.58
CA GLU A 203 15.98 16.30 -0.98
C GLU A 203 14.97 15.15 -1.17
N GLY A 204 15.39 14.03 -1.75
CA GLY A 204 14.50 12.94 -2.14
C GLY A 204 13.82 13.15 -3.50
N LEU A 205 12.67 12.52 -3.69
CA LEU A 205 11.83 12.68 -4.88
C LEU A 205 10.39 12.82 -4.45
N ALA A 206 9.82 13.99 -4.67
CA ALA A 206 8.45 14.29 -4.33
C ALA A 206 7.73 14.92 -5.54
N GLY A 207 6.78 14.17 -6.09
CA GLY A 207 5.82 14.70 -7.04
C GLY A 207 6.27 14.80 -8.50
N PRO A 208 5.37 15.23 -9.39
CA PRO A 208 5.49 15.03 -10.85
C PRO A 208 6.55 15.91 -11.52
N ASP A 209 6.84 17.10 -10.99
CA ASP A 209 7.80 18.02 -11.61
C ASP A 209 9.24 17.56 -11.40
N GLN A 210 9.60 17.20 -10.16
CA GLN A 210 10.90 16.61 -9.84
C GLN A 210 11.10 15.29 -10.60
N MET A 211 10.03 14.48 -10.73
CA MET A 211 10.00 13.27 -11.53
C MET A 211 10.34 13.51 -13.00
N ALA A 212 9.68 14.49 -13.63
CA ALA A 212 9.87 14.82 -15.03
C ALA A 212 11.28 15.33 -15.31
N GLU A 213 11.81 16.16 -14.40
CA GLU A 213 13.17 16.68 -14.49
C GLU A 213 14.21 15.58 -14.32
N LEU A 214 14.03 14.69 -13.35
CA LEU A 214 14.92 13.55 -13.12
C LEU A 214 14.95 12.61 -14.33
N HIS A 215 13.78 12.29 -14.89
CA HIS A 215 13.68 11.53 -16.13
C HIS A 215 14.45 12.21 -17.27
N ARG A 216 14.21 13.50 -17.53
CA ARG A 216 14.89 14.27 -18.59
C ARG A 216 16.42 14.19 -18.46
N ARG A 217 16.94 14.29 -17.23
CA ARG A 217 18.39 14.19 -16.95
C ARG A 217 18.93 12.79 -17.19
N ILE A 218 18.19 11.75 -16.83
CA ILE A 218 18.58 10.36 -17.11
C ILE A 218 18.63 10.13 -18.63
N SER A 219 17.59 10.54 -19.37
CA SER A 219 17.56 10.40 -20.82
C SER A 219 18.71 11.16 -21.48
N ALA A 220 19.00 12.39 -21.03
CA ALA A 220 20.13 13.17 -21.55
C ALA A 220 21.48 12.49 -21.26
N LEU A 221 21.66 11.91 -20.06
CA LEU A 221 22.88 11.18 -19.71
C LEU A 221 23.07 9.95 -20.60
N LEU A 222 22.01 9.17 -20.83
CA LEU A 222 22.04 7.98 -21.68
C LEU A 222 22.29 8.33 -23.16
N ALA A 223 21.60 9.34 -23.67
CA ALA A 223 21.73 9.79 -25.06
C ALA A 223 23.11 10.40 -25.38
N THR A 224 23.77 10.99 -24.38
CA THR A 224 25.13 11.55 -24.54
C THR A 224 26.23 10.58 -24.12
N GLU A 225 25.86 9.36 -23.71
CA GLU A 225 26.76 8.31 -23.19
C GLU A 225 27.71 8.82 -22.07
N LYS A 226 27.26 9.82 -21.31
CA LYS A 226 28.04 10.38 -20.21
C LYS A 226 28.03 9.43 -19.03
N ARG A 227 29.15 9.37 -18.31
CA ARG A 227 29.26 8.58 -17.08
C ARG A 227 28.67 9.26 -15.84
N GLN A 228 28.45 10.57 -15.90
CA GLN A 228 27.98 11.33 -14.75
C GLN A 228 27.22 12.60 -15.18
N ASP A 229 26.26 12.97 -14.34
CA ASP A 229 25.52 14.23 -14.41
C ASP A 229 25.26 14.70 -12.97
N ALA A 230 25.74 15.90 -12.63
CA ALA A 230 25.64 16.43 -11.27
C ALA A 230 24.85 17.75 -11.29
N GLY A 231 23.88 17.85 -10.39
CA GLY A 231 23.05 19.04 -10.21
C GLY A 231 22.55 19.13 -8.78
N ALA A 232 22.03 20.29 -8.39
CA ALA A 232 21.58 20.52 -7.01
C ALA A 232 20.52 19.49 -6.54
N GLN A 233 19.65 19.06 -7.45
CA GLN A 233 18.52 18.18 -7.15
C GLN A 233 18.82 16.68 -7.31
N ALA A 234 19.88 16.33 -8.03
CA ALA A 234 20.29 14.92 -8.16
C ALA A 234 21.74 14.80 -8.62
N VAL A 235 22.40 13.74 -8.18
CA VAL A 235 23.69 13.31 -8.72
C VAL A 235 23.50 11.93 -9.34
N LEU A 236 23.74 11.83 -10.65
CA LEU A 236 23.61 10.62 -11.45
C LEU A 236 25.01 10.11 -11.80
N LYS A 237 25.24 8.82 -11.59
CA LYS A 237 26.50 8.16 -11.96
C LYS A 237 26.22 6.81 -12.61
N LEU A 238 26.67 6.66 -13.85
CA LEU A 238 26.62 5.43 -14.61
C LEU A 238 27.96 4.70 -14.48
N ASP A 239 27.96 3.63 -13.69
CA ASP A 239 29.10 2.75 -13.45
C ASP A 239 28.87 1.38 -14.14
N PRO A 240 29.94 0.65 -14.51
CA PRO A 240 29.81 -0.79 -14.77
C PRO A 240 29.29 -1.51 -13.52
N LEU A 241 28.34 -2.43 -13.70
CA LEU A 241 27.83 -3.25 -12.60
C LEU A 241 28.83 -4.38 -12.29
N VAL A 242 29.75 -4.09 -11.37
CA VAL A 242 30.70 -5.07 -10.84
C VAL A 242 30.16 -5.61 -9.51
N LEU A 243 29.63 -6.82 -9.54
CA LEU A 243 29.18 -7.55 -8.35
C LEU A 243 30.21 -8.65 -8.04
N ALA A 244 30.92 -8.53 -6.92
CA ALA A 244 31.97 -9.48 -6.52
C ALA A 244 31.42 -10.93 -6.48
N GLY A 245 31.88 -11.80 -7.38
CA GLY A 245 31.43 -13.20 -7.51
C GLY A 245 30.31 -13.48 -8.54
N ALA A 246 29.94 -12.52 -9.39
CA ALA A 246 28.76 -12.61 -10.27
C ALA A 246 28.88 -13.44 -11.56
N GLN A 247 29.95 -14.23 -11.75
CA GLN A 247 30.13 -14.99 -12.99
C GLN A 247 29.54 -16.41 -12.95
N ALA A 248 29.06 -16.93 -11.81
CA ALA A 248 28.63 -18.35 -11.73
C ALA A 248 27.20 -18.63 -11.21
N GLU A 249 26.55 -17.72 -10.44
CA GLU A 249 25.32 -18.07 -9.67
C GLU A 249 24.09 -17.16 -9.92
N ASP A 250 24.06 -16.37 -11.00
CA ASP A 250 22.94 -15.45 -11.30
C ASP A 250 21.61 -16.15 -11.68
N ARG A 251 21.50 -17.47 -11.52
CA ARG A 251 20.25 -18.22 -11.76
C ARG A 251 19.38 -18.25 -10.50
N ALA A 252 18.50 -17.25 -10.43
CA ALA A 252 17.18 -17.23 -9.81
C ALA A 252 16.96 -16.52 -8.46
N THR A 253 17.95 -16.28 -7.59
CA THR A 253 17.68 -15.62 -6.28
C THR A 253 18.72 -14.59 -5.78
N GLY A 254 19.88 -14.44 -6.45
CA GLY A 254 21.02 -13.70 -5.87
C GLY A 254 21.09 -12.19 -6.11
N LEU A 255 20.68 -11.70 -7.29
CA LEU A 255 20.96 -10.31 -7.69
C LEU A 255 20.23 -9.25 -6.83
N PRO A 256 18.90 -9.29 -6.62
CA PRO A 256 18.22 -8.30 -5.79
C PRO A 256 18.70 -8.29 -4.34
N ALA A 257 18.97 -9.46 -3.76
CA ALA A 257 19.48 -9.59 -2.39
C ALA A 257 20.88 -8.98 -2.25
N ARG A 258 21.78 -9.20 -3.23
CA ARG A 258 23.12 -8.62 -3.24
C ARG A 258 23.11 -7.11 -3.44
N LEU A 259 22.25 -6.61 -4.33
CA LEU A 259 22.04 -5.17 -4.48
C LEU A 259 21.54 -4.57 -3.16
N ARG A 260 20.58 -5.22 -2.49
CA ARG A 260 20.10 -4.76 -1.19
C ARG A 260 21.20 -4.76 -0.12
N ALA A 261 22.05 -5.78 -0.08
CA ALA A 261 23.19 -5.83 0.83
C ALA A 261 24.23 -4.74 0.54
N GLN A 262 24.41 -4.37 -0.73
CA GLN A 262 25.37 -3.34 -1.15
C GLN A 262 24.87 -1.91 -0.94
N PHE A 263 23.59 -1.65 -1.20
CA PHE A 263 23.02 -0.29 -1.18
C PHE A 263 22.21 0.03 0.09
N GLY A 264 21.94 -0.98 0.93
CA GLY A 264 21.21 -0.82 2.18
C GLY A 264 19.68 -0.89 2.01
N PRO A 265 18.94 -0.90 3.13
CA PRO A 265 17.48 -1.09 3.13
C PRO A 265 16.70 0.07 2.48
N GLU A 266 17.19 1.30 2.62
CA GLU A 266 16.57 2.54 2.12
C GLU A 266 16.81 2.79 0.61
N ALA A 267 17.66 2.00 -0.03
CA ALA A 267 17.89 2.13 -1.46
C ALA A 267 16.73 1.54 -2.26
N HIS A 268 16.18 2.36 -3.15
CA HIS A 268 15.21 1.95 -4.14
C HIS A 268 15.95 1.35 -5.34
N LEU A 269 15.58 0.12 -5.69
CA LEU A 269 16.26 -0.67 -6.70
C LEU A 269 15.27 -1.04 -7.82
N ALA A 270 15.73 -0.94 -9.07
CA ALA A 270 15.04 -1.44 -10.24
C ALA A 270 16.03 -2.14 -11.17
N VAL A 271 15.60 -3.24 -11.77
CA VAL A 271 16.44 -4.05 -12.65
C VAL A 271 15.72 -4.22 -13.98
N THR A 272 16.38 -3.80 -15.05
CA THR A 272 15.96 -4.00 -16.43
C THR A 272 16.91 -5.01 -17.07
N THR A 273 16.36 -6.06 -17.66
CA THR A 273 17.14 -7.10 -18.36
C THR A 273 16.69 -7.22 -19.80
N GLU A 274 17.63 -7.49 -20.69
CA GLU A 274 17.34 -7.86 -22.07
C GLU A 274 17.30 -9.38 -22.21
N ALA A 275 16.25 -9.90 -22.83
CA ALA A 275 16.06 -11.34 -22.97
C ALA A 275 17.14 -11.94 -23.90
N GLY A 276 17.82 -12.98 -23.43
CA GLY A 276 18.75 -13.77 -24.25
C GLY A 276 20.18 -13.21 -24.39
N SER A 277 20.44 -11.95 -24.04
CA SER A 277 21.79 -11.35 -24.13
C SER A 277 22.59 -11.38 -22.82
N GLY A 278 21.90 -11.54 -21.68
CA GLY A 278 22.52 -11.41 -20.35
C GLY A 278 22.85 -9.96 -19.97
N SER A 279 22.43 -8.98 -20.77
CA SER A 279 22.55 -7.56 -20.47
C SER A 279 21.63 -7.16 -19.31
N VAL A 280 22.16 -6.35 -18.39
CA VAL A 280 21.49 -5.93 -17.16
C VAL A 280 21.73 -4.45 -16.92
N PHE A 281 20.68 -3.69 -16.66
CA PHE A 281 20.75 -2.33 -16.17
C PHE A 281 20.10 -2.25 -14.79
N VAL A 282 20.85 -1.78 -13.80
CA VAL A 282 20.35 -1.57 -12.44
C VAL A 282 20.24 -0.08 -12.20
N MET A 283 19.07 0.39 -11.77
CA MET A 283 18.92 1.70 -11.16
C MET A 283 18.91 1.56 -9.65
N ALA A 284 19.72 2.37 -8.96
CA ALA A 284 19.77 2.44 -7.51
C ALA A 284 19.63 3.90 -7.09
N ALA A 285 18.48 4.24 -6.49
CA ALA A 285 18.20 5.57 -5.97
C ALA A 285 18.15 5.58 -4.45
N ARG A 286 18.68 6.65 -3.87
CA ARG A 286 18.57 6.93 -2.44
C ARG A 286 18.47 8.42 -2.18
N SER A 287 17.85 8.78 -1.07
CA SER A 287 17.99 10.11 -0.50
C SER A 287 19.35 10.27 0.17
N SER A 288 19.83 11.51 0.29
CA SER A 288 20.95 11.84 1.19
C SER A 288 20.51 12.01 2.64
N GLN A 289 19.20 12.09 2.88
CA GLN A 289 18.59 12.21 4.20
C GLN A 289 17.98 10.87 4.60
N GLU A 290 18.05 10.55 5.89
CA GLU A 290 17.40 9.37 6.47
C GLU A 290 15.87 9.51 6.41
N ASP A 291 15.20 8.35 6.34
CA ASP A 291 13.75 8.27 6.45
C ASP A 291 13.32 8.51 7.91
N GLU A 292 12.23 9.26 8.11
CA GLU A 292 11.69 9.65 9.42
C GLU A 292 10.36 8.95 9.73
N ILE A 293 10.18 7.70 9.30
CA ILE A 293 8.90 6.96 9.43
C ILE A 293 8.37 6.96 10.86
N ALA A 294 9.22 6.63 11.85
CA ALA A 294 8.80 6.60 13.25
C ALA A 294 8.38 7.99 13.76
N ALA A 295 9.12 9.05 13.40
CA ALA A 295 8.80 10.41 13.80
C ALA A 295 7.50 10.90 13.14
N ALA A 296 7.28 10.57 11.86
CA ALA A 296 6.04 10.86 11.15
C ALA A 296 4.84 10.16 11.82
N VAL A 297 4.97 8.87 12.13
CA VAL A 297 3.95 8.11 12.88
C VAL A 297 3.67 8.76 14.23
N CYS A 298 4.71 9.10 15.02
CA CYS A 298 4.52 9.76 16.32
C CYS A 298 3.77 11.09 16.20
N ARG A 299 4.12 11.94 15.21
CA ARG A 299 3.41 13.20 14.95
C ARG A 299 1.95 12.95 14.60
N ARG A 300 1.68 11.97 13.73
CA ARG A 300 0.32 11.60 13.31
C ARG A 300 -0.51 11.08 14.49
N LEU A 301 0.09 10.28 15.37
CA LEU A 301 -0.56 9.75 16.56
C LEU A 301 -0.84 10.83 17.61
N ALA A 302 0.08 11.77 17.82
CA ALA A 302 -0.15 12.91 18.71
C ALA A 302 -1.36 13.73 18.23
N LEU A 303 -1.40 14.07 16.94
CA LEU A 303 -2.53 14.78 16.34
C LEU A 303 -3.83 13.97 16.41
N ALA A 304 -3.78 12.66 16.22
CA ALA A 304 -4.95 11.79 16.35
C ALA A 304 -5.45 11.74 17.80
N ALA A 305 -4.55 11.64 18.78
CA ALA A 305 -4.93 11.67 20.19
C ALA A 305 -5.66 12.97 20.55
N GLU A 306 -5.10 14.12 20.15
CA GLU A 306 -5.68 15.43 20.41
C GLU A 306 -7.05 15.64 19.73
N ARG A 307 -7.21 15.15 18.50
CA ARG A 307 -8.41 15.42 17.69
C ARG A 307 -9.51 14.39 17.87
N ARG A 308 -9.15 13.14 18.18
CA ARG A 308 -10.08 12.00 18.12
C ARG A 308 -10.51 11.49 19.49
N LEU A 309 -9.70 11.69 20.52
CA LEU A 309 -10.00 11.25 21.87
C LEU A 309 -10.48 12.45 22.69
N SER A 310 -11.50 12.24 23.51
CA SER A 310 -12.14 13.33 24.26
C SER A 310 -11.36 13.76 25.51
N GLY A 311 -10.45 12.91 25.99
CA GLY A 311 -9.75 13.08 27.27
C GLY A 311 -10.62 12.83 28.51
N ARG A 312 -11.90 12.45 28.34
CA ARG A 312 -12.83 12.18 29.45
C ARG A 312 -12.79 10.72 29.93
N GLU A 313 -12.48 9.82 29.01
CA GLU A 313 -12.30 8.39 29.27
C GLU A 313 -10.87 7.97 28.85
N PRO A 314 -10.35 6.84 29.36
CA PRO A 314 -9.13 6.25 28.83
C PRO A 314 -9.18 6.12 27.31
N GLY A 315 -8.15 6.64 26.63
CA GLY A 315 -8.08 6.65 25.17
C GLY A 315 -7.07 5.65 24.62
N ILE A 316 -7.45 4.96 23.56
CA ILE A 316 -6.62 3.96 22.87
C ILE A 316 -6.50 4.36 21.39
N LEU A 317 -5.25 4.42 20.90
CA LEU A 317 -4.98 4.50 19.47
C LEU A 317 -4.71 3.08 18.93
N ALA A 318 -5.60 2.59 18.09
CA ALA A 318 -5.41 1.34 17.37
C ALA A 318 -4.82 1.63 15.99
N VAL A 319 -3.55 1.28 15.77
CA VAL A 319 -2.80 1.72 14.57
C VAL A 319 -2.61 0.58 13.58
N PHE A 320 -2.86 0.86 12.30
CA PHE A 320 -2.43 0.05 11.17
C PHE A 320 -1.41 0.82 10.35
N LEU A 321 -0.20 0.28 10.20
CA LEU A 321 0.84 0.87 9.37
C LEU A 321 0.77 0.26 7.98
N GLU A 322 0.48 1.09 6.97
CA GLU A 322 0.53 0.74 5.55
C GLU A 322 1.93 0.95 4.97
N ASP A 323 2.21 0.31 3.83
CA ASP A 323 3.41 0.55 3.01
C ASP A 323 4.76 0.31 3.71
N LEU A 324 4.74 -0.49 4.78
CA LEU A 324 5.92 -0.86 5.57
C LEU A 324 6.38 -2.29 5.26
N ASP A 325 7.65 -2.45 4.94
CA ASP A 325 8.25 -3.77 4.77
C ASP A 325 8.76 -4.33 6.10
N ARG A 326 8.81 -5.66 6.20
CA ARG A 326 9.34 -6.36 7.40
C ARG A 326 10.77 -5.95 7.77
N ALA A 327 11.57 -5.53 6.79
CA ALA A 327 12.94 -5.08 7.02
C ALA A 327 13.02 -3.68 7.65
N GLU A 328 11.99 -2.85 7.48
CA GLU A 328 11.91 -1.47 7.99
C GLU A 328 11.29 -1.41 9.39
N TRP A 329 10.63 -2.48 9.83
CA TRP A 329 10.03 -2.61 11.16
C TRP A 329 10.99 -3.15 12.24
N ARG A 330 12.14 -3.70 11.84
CA ARG A 330 13.12 -4.30 12.76
C ARG A 330 14.14 -3.27 13.22
#